data_AF-A0A365D1L6-F1
#
_entry.id   AF-A0A365D1L6-F1
#
_cell.length_a   1.000
_cell.length_b   1.000
_cell.length_c   1.000
_cell.angle_alpha   90.00
_cell.angle_beta   90.00
_cell.angle_gamma   90.00
#
_symmetry.space_group_name_H-M   'P 1'
#
loop_
_entity.id
_entity.type
_entity.pdbx_description
1 polymer ?
#
loop_
_entity_poly.entity_id
_entity_poly.type
_entity_poly.pdbx_seq_one_letter_code
_entity_poly.pdbx_strand_id
1 'polypeptide(L)'
;MVQEVADYRAEGILLAGAGRAILLQLANPAIGRGVAAHSIFTERPVNRLKGTLTYVYAVVYGTDEQVHEVRRRVNRAHAPVRRIPDESSAGYSAFDPALQLWVAATLYDTALTVIEKIYGPLDEAAADAMYRDYARLGTALQVPPAMWPADRAAFGRYWQEQLAALRVEAEGAQVGRGLLYPENTAFWYRAMMPSARFLTAGLLPGQLRKDFGLAWSDRHERRFNLTMRVLAVAYPKLPRGTRHWFKDYCLGELDKDLHGNGRLQQRQGSRA
;
A
#
# COMPACT_ATOMS: atom_id res chain seq x y z
N MET A 1 -28.02 18.73 9.05
CA MET A 1 -26.61 19.11 8.89
C MET A 1 -25.89 17.87 8.37
N VAL A 2 -25.72 17.77 7.05
CA VAL A 2 -25.08 16.60 6.43
C VAL A 2 -23.62 16.63 6.88
N GLN A 3 -23.17 15.64 7.65
CA GLN A 3 -21.73 15.45 7.86
C GLN A 3 -21.13 15.32 6.47
N GLU A 4 -20.32 16.31 6.07
CA GLU A 4 -19.43 16.19 4.92
C GLU A 4 -18.67 14.87 5.15
N VAL A 5 -18.95 13.85 4.34
CA VAL A 5 -18.34 12.52 4.51
C VAL A 5 -16.83 12.74 4.53
N ALA A 6 -16.22 12.49 5.69
CA ALA A 6 -14.80 12.76 5.87
C ALA A 6 -14.03 11.95 4.83
N ASP A 7 -13.19 12.65 4.05
CA ASP A 7 -12.49 12.05 2.91
C ASP A 7 -11.25 11.28 3.39
N TYR A 8 -11.49 10.16 4.07
CA TYR A 8 -10.46 9.37 4.75
C TYR A 8 -9.34 8.87 3.84
N ARG A 9 -9.61 8.73 2.53
CA ARG A 9 -8.64 8.18 1.56
C ARG A 9 -7.52 9.17 1.22
N ALA A 10 -7.69 10.46 1.56
CA ALA A 10 -6.67 11.50 1.38
C ALA A 10 -5.78 11.68 2.61
N GLU A 11 -6.10 11.02 3.73
CA GLU A 11 -5.42 11.23 5.01
C GLU A 11 -3.99 10.69 4.97
N GLY A 12 -3.01 11.56 5.17
CA GLY A 12 -1.59 11.23 5.24
C GLY A 12 -1.23 10.27 6.38
N ILE A 13 -2.08 10.12 7.40
CA ILE A 13 -1.88 9.12 8.46
C ILE A 13 -1.86 7.69 7.94
N LEU A 14 -2.47 7.43 6.77
CA LEU A 14 -2.40 6.14 6.09
C LEU A 14 -0.96 5.68 5.82
N LEU A 15 -0.01 6.62 5.70
CA LEU A 15 1.43 6.32 5.58
C LEU A 15 1.97 5.53 6.79
N ALA A 16 1.38 5.70 7.99
CA ALA A 16 1.75 4.93 9.17
C ALA A 16 1.49 3.42 8.99
N GLY A 17 0.53 3.05 8.13
CA GLY A 17 0.20 1.67 7.79
C GLY A 17 1.00 1.09 6.62
N ALA A 18 1.81 1.89 5.91
CA ALA A 18 2.47 1.44 4.68
C ALA A 18 3.34 0.18 4.89
N GLY A 19 4.10 0.13 5.98
CA GLY A 19 4.91 -1.04 6.32
C GLY A 19 4.05 -2.27 6.59
N ARG A 20 2.90 -2.12 7.26
CA ARG A 20 1.97 -3.23 7.52
C ARG A 20 1.45 -3.83 6.21
N ALA A 21 0.94 -2.99 5.29
CA ALA A 21 0.44 -3.45 4.00
C ALA A 21 1.52 -4.20 3.21
N ILE A 22 2.74 -3.66 3.17
CA ILE A 22 3.86 -4.30 2.46
C ILE A 22 4.23 -5.65 3.08
N LEU A 23 4.32 -5.75 4.41
CA LEU A 23 4.65 -7.03 5.05
C LEU A 23 3.56 -8.09 4.87
N LEU A 24 2.27 -7.70 4.85
CA LEU A 24 1.17 -8.61 4.49
C LEU A 24 1.28 -9.11 3.04
N GLN A 25 1.71 -8.25 2.11
CA GLN A 25 1.93 -8.64 0.72
C GLN A 25 3.13 -9.60 0.61
N LEU A 26 4.24 -9.31 1.27
CA LEU A 26 5.45 -10.15 1.26
C LEU A 26 5.26 -11.49 1.98
N ALA A 27 4.26 -11.60 2.85
CA ALA A 27 3.88 -12.85 3.51
C ALA A 27 3.16 -13.84 2.57
N ASN A 28 2.73 -13.40 1.39
CA ASN A 28 2.29 -14.30 0.34
C ASN A 28 3.52 -14.84 -0.42
N PRO A 29 3.75 -16.16 -0.48
CA PRO A 29 4.93 -16.75 -1.13
C PRO A 29 5.21 -16.28 -2.56
N ALA A 30 4.17 -16.22 -3.41
CA ALA A 30 4.32 -15.84 -4.81
C ALA A 30 4.75 -14.37 -4.95
N ILE A 31 4.18 -13.49 -4.12
CA ILE A 31 4.55 -12.07 -4.08
C ILE A 31 5.96 -11.91 -3.49
N GLY A 32 6.26 -12.59 -2.38
CA GLY A 32 7.58 -12.56 -1.74
C GLY A 32 8.70 -12.93 -2.71
N ARG A 33 8.56 -14.07 -3.40
CA ARG A 33 9.50 -14.51 -4.44
C ARG A 33 9.58 -13.53 -5.61
N GLY A 34 8.44 -13.07 -6.13
CA GLY A 34 8.41 -12.12 -7.24
C GLY A 34 9.09 -10.79 -6.92
N VAL A 35 8.93 -10.30 -5.70
CA VAL A 35 9.65 -9.10 -5.24
C VAL A 35 11.13 -9.40 -5.04
N ALA A 36 11.50 -10.49 -4.38
CA ALA A 36 12.91 -10.82 -4.14
C ALA A 36 13.71 -11.02 -5.45
N ALA A 37 13.13 -11.68 -6.45
CA ALA A 37 13.83 -12.03 -7.69
C ALA A 37 13.97 -10.89 -8.70
N HIS A 38 13.04 -9.93 -8.72
CA HIS A 38 12.97 -8.91 -9.78
C HIS A 38 13.17 -7.49 -9.28
N SER A 39 13.32 -7.30 -7.97
CA SER A 39 13.28 -5.98 -7.40
C SER A 39 14.63 -5.62 -6.81
N ILE A 40 15.15 -4.49 -7.30
CA ILE A 40 16.00 -3.57 -6.53
C ILE A 40 15.23 -2.96 -5.32
N PHE A 41 14.32 -3.73 -4.71
CA PHE A 41 13.32 -3.29 -3.72
C PHE A 41 13.98 -2.62 -2.52
N THR A 42 15.10 -3.21 -2.11
CA THR A 42 15.91 -2.78 -0.97
C THR A 42 16.74 -1.53 -1.29
N GLU A 43 17.06 -1.29 -2.57
CA GLU A 43 17.86 -0.14 -3.00
C GLU A 43 17.03 1.13 -3.13
N ARG A 44 15.74 1.02 -3.47
CA ARG A 44 14.85 2.20 -3.67
C ARG A 44 13.45 2.04 -3.05
N PRO A 45 13.33 1.69 -1.75
CA PRO A 45 12.03 1.46 -1.10
C PRO A 45 11.11 2.68 -1.10
N VAL A 46 11.68 3.89 -0.96
CA VAL A 46 10.95 5.16 -1.01
C VAL A 46 10.31 5.39 -2.38
N ASN A 47 11.02 5.09 -3.46
CA ASN A 47 10.50 5.29 -4.82
C ASN A 47 9.36 4.31 -5.11
N ARG A 48 9.42 3.08 -4.59
CA ARG A 48 8.32 2.12 -4.74
C ARG A 48 7.10 2.51 -3.90
N LEU A 49 7.31 2.92 -2.65
CA LEU A 49 6.21 3.42 -1.81
C LEU A 49 5.51 4.59 -2.50
N LYS A 50 6.29 5.55 -3.01
CA LYS A 50 5.78 6.68 -3.79
C LYS A 50 5.03 6.21 -5.05
N GLY A 51 5.59 5.31 -5.84
CA GLY A 51 4.91 4.79 -7.05
C GLY A 51 3.58 4.10 -6.74
N THR A 52 3.52 3.34 -5.66
CA THR A 52 2.28 2.67 -5.18
C THR A 52 1.25 3.71 -4.75
N LEU A 53 1.65 4.72 -3.97
CA LEU A 53 0.74 5.75 -3.49
C LEU A 53 0.30 6.71 -4.58
N THR A 54 1.17 7.07 -5.52
CA THR A 54 0.79 7.82 -6.73
C THR A 54 -0.24 7.05 -7.53
N TYR A 55 -0.10 5.72 -7.69
CA TYR A 55 -1.13 4.89 -8.30
C TYR A 55 -2.45 4.94 -7.53
N VAL A 56 -2.43 4.72 -6.21
CA VAL A 56 -3.63 4.75 -5.36
C VAL A 56 -4.34 6.09 -5.47
N TYR A 57 -3.63 7.21 -5.30
CA TYR A 57 -4.24 8.53 -5.37
C TYR A 57 -4.75 8.88 -6.76
N ALA A 58 -4.05 8.49 -7.83
CA ALA A 58 -4.52 8.71 -9.19
C ALA A 58 -5.82 7.92 -9.48
N VAL A 59 -5.92 6.67 -9.02
CA VAL A 59 -7.15 5.86 -9.21
C VAL A 59 -8.33 6.41 -8.41
N VAL A 60 -8.08 6.96 -7.22
CA VAL A 60 -9.15 7.47 -6.34
C VAL A 60 -9.56 8.91 -6.69
N TYR A 61 -8.60 9.77 -7.05
CA TYR A 61 -8.80 11.22 -7.17
C TYR A 61 -8.33 11.83 -8.50
N GLY A 62 -7.62 11.07 -9.33
CA GLY A 62 -7.01 11.58 -10.54
C GLY A 62 -7.99 11.68 -11.71
N THR A 63 -7.52 12.31 -12.80
CA THR A 63 -8.21 12.34 -14.09
C THR A 63 -8.04 11.01 -14.85
N ASP A 64 -8.86 10.76 -15.87
CA ASP A 64 -8.72 9.57 -16.72
C ASP A 64 -7.31 9.48 -17.35
N GLU A 65 -6.72 10.61 -17.73
CA GLU A 65 -5.34 10.67 -18.25
C GLU A 65 -4.31 10.22 -17.19
N GLN A 66 -4.44 10.71 -15.95
CA GLN A 66 -3.59 10.31 -14.84
C GLN A 66 -3.75 8.82 -14.51
N VAL A 67 -4.99 8.31 -14.51
CA VAL A 67 -5.28 6.88 -14.33
C VAL A 67 -4.63 6.05 -15.44
N HIS A 68 -4.78 6.43 -16.70
CA HIS A 68 -4.13 5.73 -17.81
C HIS A 68 -2.61 5.70 -17.69
N GLU A 69 -2.00 6.82 -17.30
CA GLU A 69 -0.55 6.90 -17.15
C GLU A 69 -0.01 6.03 -16.00
N VAL A 70 -0.65 6.06 -14.82
CA VAL A 70 -0.21 5.19 -13.72
C VAL A 70 -0.43 3.72 -14.05
N ARG A 71 -1.52 3.35 -14.73
CA ARG A 71 -1.75 1.98 -15.23
C ARG A 71 -0.64 1.55 -16.18
N ARG A 72 -0.26 2.42 -17.12
CA ARG A 72 0.84 2.16 -18.07
C ARG A 72 2.18 1.98 -17.35
N ARG A 73 2.49 2.80 -16.34
CA ARG A 73 3.70 2.68 -15.52
C ARG A 73 3.73 1.37 -14.74
N VAL A 74 2.63 1.00 -14.09
CA VAL A 74 2.50 -0.25 -13.33
C VAL A 74 2.64 -1.47 -14.25
N ASN A 75 1.91 -1.51 -15.37
CA ASN A 75 2.01 -2.61 -16.34
C ASN A 75 3.44 -2.80 -16.86
N ARG A 76 4.16 -1.69 -17.14
CA ARG A 76 5.57 -1.75 -17.55
C ARG A 76 6.46 -2.33 -16.45
N ALA A 77 6.24 -1.95 -15.19
CA ALA A 77 6.98 -2.46 -14.05
C ALA A 77 6.64 -3.92 -13.72
N HIS A 78 5.40 -4.36 -13.99
CA HIS A 78 4.93 -5.74 -13.77
C HIS A 78 5.34 -6.69 -14.90
N ALA A 79 5.56 -6.19 -16.12
CA ALA A 79 5.96 -6.99 -17.29
C ALA A 79 7.12 -7.98 -17.09
N PRO A 80 8.22 -7.64 -16.41
CA PRO A 80 9.30 -8.57 -16.16
C PRO A 80 9.06 -9.48 -14.94
N VAL A 81 8.08 -9.20 -14.08
CA VAL A 81 7.89 -9.89 -12.79
C VAL A 81 7.05 -11.15 -12.99
N ARG A 82 7.70 -12.20 -13.50
CA ARG A 82 7.08 -13.51 -13.72
C ARG A 82 8.12 -14.62 -13.70
N ARG A 83 7.71 -15.79 -13.26
CA ARG A 83 8.46 -17.05 -13.32
C ARG A 83 7.51 -18.16 -13.75
N ILE A 84 7.92 -18.93 -14.75
CA ILE A 84 7.16 -20.10 -15.22
C ILE A 84 7.19 -21.18 -14.11
N PRO A 85 6.08 -21.91 -13.88
CA PRO A 85 6.08 -23.03 -12.94
C PRO A 85 7.11 -24.10 -13.30
N ASP A 86 7.73 -24.69 -12.29
CA ASP A 86 8.65 -25.83 -12.41
C ASP A 86 8.53 -26.76 -11.19
N GLU A 87 9.36 -27.81 -11.13
CA GLU A 87 9.35 -28.78 -10.02
C GLU A 87 9.58 -28.15 -8.63
N SER A 88 10.25 -27.00 -8.58
CA SER A 88 10.60 -26.31 -7.34
C SER A 88 9.55 -25.30 -6.86
N SER A 89 8.67 -24.83 -7.76
CA SER A 89 7.73 -23.76 -7.44
C SER A 89 6.62 -23.64 -8.49
N ALA A 90 5.40 -23.34 -8.01
CA ALA A 90 4.21 -23.11 -8.84
C ALA A 90 4.30 -21.85 -9.76
N GLY A 91 5.45 -21.18 -9.82
CA GLY A 91 5.63 -19.95 -10.58
C GLY A 91 4.96 -18.75 -9.92
N TYR A 92 5.00 -17.62 -10.60
CA TYR A 92 4.28 -16.40 -10.23
C TYR A 92 4.18 -15.45 -11.43
N SER A 93 3.21 -14.53 -11.38
CA SER A 93 3.11 -13.42 -12.33
C SER A 93 2.53 -12.21 -11.63
N ALA A 94 3.13 -11.03 -11.81
CA ALA A 94 2.55 -9.78 -11.32
C ALA A 94 1.26 -9.37 -12.06
N PHE A 95 0.90 -10.07 -13.13
CA PHE A 95 -0.40 -9.97 -13.80
C PHE A 95 -1.44 -10.97 -13.29
N ASP A 96 -1.10 -11.83 -12.32
CA ASP A 96 -2.07 -12.74 -11.71
C ASP A 96 -3.15 -11.92 -10.96
N PRO A 97 -4.43 -12.00 -11.37
CA PRO A 97 -5.49 -11.23 -10.75
C PRO A 97 -5.76 -11.62 -9.30
N ALA A 98 -5.47 -12.86 -8.88
CA ALA A 98 -5.62 -13.27 -7.49
C ALA A 98 -4.55 -12.63 -6.60
N LEU A 99 -3.31 -12.52 -7.08
CA LEU A 99 -2.25 -11.82 -6.35
C LEU A 99 -2.50 -10.31 -6.28
N GLN A 100 -3.01 -9.72 -7.37
CA GLN A 100 -3.40 -8.30 -7.36
C GLN A 100 -4.59 -8.02 -6.44
N LEU A 101 -5.57 -8.93 -6.40
CA LEU A 101 -6.67 -8.86 -5.44
C LEU A 101 -6.14 -8.87 -4.01
N TRP A 102 -5.19 -9.75 -3.68
CA TRP A 102 -4.55 -9.76 -2.37
C TRP A 102 -3.84 -8.43 -2.06
N VAL A 103 -3.07 -7.88 -3.01
CA VAL A 103 -2.42 -6.57 -2.83
C VAL A 103 -3.46 -5.48 -2.54
N ALA A 104 -4.53 -5.38 -3.33
CA ALA A 104 -5.59 -4.39 -3.11
C ALA A 104 -6.30 -4.60 -1.76
N ALA A 105 -6.58 -5.85 -1.37
CA ALA A 105 -7.18 -6.20 -0.09
C ALA A 105 -6.31 -5.74 1.10
N THR A 106 -4.99 -5.94 1.04
CA THR A 106 -4.08 -5.47 2.10
C THR A 106 -4.06 -3.95 2.24
N LEU A 107 -4.25 -3.21 1.15
CA LEU A 107 -4.36 -1.75 1.18
C LEU A 107 -5.67 -1.31 1.85
N TYR A 108 -6.79 -1.95 1.50
CA TYR A 108 -8.10 -1.66 2.11
C TYR A 108 -8.09 -1.94 3.62
N ASP A 109 -7.72 -3.15 4.02
CA ASP A 109 -7.73 -3.57 5.42
C ASP A 109 -6.75 -2.73 6.27
N THR A 110 -5.57 -2.39 5.72
CA THR A 110 -4.63 -1.48 6.39
C THR A 110 -5.21 -0.09 6.56
N ALA A 111 -5.85 0.45 5.53
CA ALA A 111 -6.42 1.78 5.60
C ALA A 111 -7.57 1.83 6.60
N LEU A 112 -8.49 0.85 6.57
CA LEU A 112 -9.57 0.74 7.54
C LEU A 112 -9.01 0.65 8.97
N THR A 113 -8.03 -0.24 9.20
CA THR A 113 -7.37 -0.39 10.51
C THR A 113 -6.78 0.93 11.03
N VAL A 114 -6.11 1.69 10.17
CA VAL A 114 -5.47 2.96 10.56
C VAL A 114 -6.53 4.04 10.81
N ILE A 115 -7.50 4.17 9.91
CA ILE A 115 -8.57 5.18 10.03
C ILE A 115 -9.37 4.95 11.31
N GLU A 116 -9.77 3.71 11.60
CA GLU A 116 -10.56 3.42 12.81
C GLU A 116 -9.76 3.62 14.10
N LYS A 117 -8.43 3.43 14.07
CA LYS A 117 -7.55 3.77 15.20
C LYS A 117 -7.45 5.27 15.48
N ILE A 118 -7.72 6.12 14.48
CA ILE A 118 -7.57 7.57 14.57
C ILE A 118 -8.91 8.26 14.78
N TYR A 119 -9.93 7.85 14.05
CA TYR A 119 -11.25 8.48 14.01
C TYR A 119 -12.33 7.69 14.77
N GLY A 120 -12.00 6.50 15.26
CA GLY A 120 -12.99 5.55 15.80
C GLY A 120 -13.66 4.73 14.71
N PRO A 121 -14.52 3.76 15.08
CA PRO A 121 -15.25 2.92 14.13
C PRO A 121 -16.01 3.77 13.13
N LEU A 122 -15.92 3.41 11.85
CA LEU A 122 -16.70 4.08 10.82
C LEU A 122 -18.17 3.67 10.93
N ASP A 123 -19.08 4.61 10.63
CA ASP A 123 -20.47 4.22 10.38
C ASP A 123 -20.58 3.35 9.12
N GLU A 124 -21.67 2.59 9.03
CA GLU A 124 -21.89 1.63 7.95
C GLU A 124 -21.81 2.26 6.55
N ALA A 125 -22.33 3.48 6.39
CA ALA A 125 -22.32 4.16 5.10
C ALA A 125 -20.92 4.60 4.69
N ALA A 126 -20.13 5.13 5.62
CA ALA A 126 -18.73 5.50 5.42
C ALA A 126 -17.85 4.27 5.15
N ALA A 127 -18.07 3.17 5.89
CA ALA A 127 -17.35 1.91 5.70
C ALA A 127 -17.66 1.29 4.32
N ASP A 128 -18.92 1.30 3.88
CA ASP A 128 -19.32 0.82 2.56
C ASP A 128 -18.81 1.72 1.42
N ALA A 129 -18.79 3.04 1.62
CA ALA A 129 -18.22 3.98 0.66
C ALA A 129 -16.72 3.71 0.47
N MET A 130 -15.97 3.62 1.57
CA MET A 130 -14.56 3.28 1.55
C MET A 130 -14.32 1.92 0.88
N TYR A 131 -15.15 0.91 1.17
CA TYR A 131 -15.03 -0.41 0.54
C TYR A 131 -15.16 -0.36 -0.99
N ARG A 132 -16.17 0.35 -1.50
CA ARG A 132 -16.38 0.53 -2.95
C ARG A 132 -15.22 1.27 -3.62
N ASP A 133 -14.59 2.22 -2.93
CA ASP A 133 -13.47 2.96 -3.47
C ASP A 133 -12.22 2.09 -3.63
N TYR A 134 -11.96 1.21 -2.66
CA TYR A 134 -10.82 0.29 -2.74
C TYR A 134 -11.01 -0.81 -3.78
N ALA A 135 -12.25 -1.18 -4.13
CA ALA A 135 -12.52 -2.07 -5.25
C ALA A 135 -11.90 -1.53 -6.56
N ARG A 136 -11.92 -0.20 -6.76
CA ARG A 136 -11.36 0.46 -7.96
C ARG A 136 -9.86 0.24 -8.11
N LEU A 137 -9.13 0.09 -7.00
CA LEU A 137 -7.68 -0.15 -7.02
C LEU A 137 -7.34 -1.50 -7.67
N GLY A 138 -8.13 -2.55 -7.41
CA GLY A 138 -7.93 -3.83 -8.09
C GLY A 138 -8.34 -3.73 -9.56
N THR A 139 -9.53 -3.18 -9.83
CA THR A 139 -10.14 -3.19 -11.17
C THR A 139 -9.49 -2.23 -12.15
N ALA A 140 -8.73 -1.25 -11.66
CA ALA A 140 -7.88 -0.43 -12.50
C ALA A 140 -6.64 -1.21 -13.03
N LEU A 141 -6.37 -2.44 -12.61
CA LEU A 141 -5.34 -3.29 -13.19
C LEU A 141 -5.96 -4.50 -13.88
N GLN A 142 -5.58 -5.72 -13.46
CA GLN A 142 -6.01 -6.97 -14.10
C GLN A 142 -7.11 -7.69 -13.30
N VAL A 143 -7.51 -7.19 -12.13
CA VAL A 143 -8.57 -7.81 -11.33
C VAL A 143 -9.94 -7.54 -11.97
N PRO A 144 -10.69 -8.57 -12.41
CA PRO A 144 -12.05 -8.39 -12.85
C PRO A 144 -12.94 -7.90 -11.70
N PRO A 145 -13.95 -7.03 -11.94
CA PRO A 145 -14.84 -6.54 -10.88
C PRO A 145 -15.51 -7.65 -10.06
N ALA A 146 -15.84 -8.78 -10.69
CA ALA A 146 -16.46 -9.93 -10.05
C ALA A 146 -15.54 -10.69 -9.07
N MET A 147 -14.21 -10.48 -9.12
CA MET A 147 -13.27 -11.07 -8.15
C MET A 147 -13.19 -10.29 -6.85
N TRP A 148 -13.56 -9.00 -6.84
CA TRP A 148 -13.64 -8.25 -5.59
C TRP A 148 -14.81 -8.79 -4.76
N PRO A 149 -14.65 -9.05 -3.44
CA PRO A 149 -15.74 -9.61 -2.65
C PRO A 149 -16.97 -8.69 -2.70
N ALA A 150 -18.18 -9.28 -2.80
CA ALA A 150 -19.40 -8.52 -3.08
C ALA A 150 -19.73 -7.47 -2.01
N ASP A 151 -19.39 -7.75 -0.75
CA ASP A 151 -19.65 -6.90 0.40
C ASP A 151 -18.56 -7.06 1.49
N ARG A 152 -18.62 -6.25 2.54
CA ARG A 152 -17.66 -6.30 3.65
C ARG A 152 -17.69 -7.63 4.42
N ALA A 153 -18.81 -8.35 4.45
CA ALA A 153 -18.88 -9.65 5.11
C ALA A 153 -18.17 -10.74 4.29
N ALA A 154 -18.33 -10.73 2.96
CA ALA A 154 -17.59 -11.56 2.02
C ALA A 154 -16.10 -11.22 2.05
N PHE A 155 -15.74 -9.94 2.13
CA PHE A 155 -14.37 -9.52 2.34
C PHE A 155 -13.79 -10.10 3.64
N GLY A 156 -14.53 -10.06 4.75
CA GLY A 156 -14.11 -10.64 6.01
C GLY A 156 -13.77 -12.13 5.90
N ARG A 157 -14.58 -12.92 5.20
CA ARG A 157 -14.30 -14.35 4.94
C ARG A 157 -13.05 -14.55 4.10
N TYR A 158 -12.98 -13.87 2.95
CA TYR A 158 -11.82 -13.89 2.07
C TYR A 158 -10.53 -13.51 2.82
N TRP A 159 -10.59 -12.47 3.64
CA TRP A 159 -9.46 -11.98 4.42
C TRP A 159 -8.94 -13.02 5.41
N GLN A 160 -9.83 -13.68 6.15
CA GLN A 160 -9.43 -14.74 7.09
C GLN A 160 -8.84 -15.96 6.37
N GLU A 161 -9.43 -16.37 5.24
CA GLU A 161 -8.90 -17.46 4.41
C GLU A 161 -7.50 -17.15 3.91
N GLN A 162 -7.28 -15.94 3.38
CA GLN A 162 -5.95 -15.52 2.91
C GLN A 162 -4.94 -15.41 4.05
N LEU A 163 -5.32 -14.82 5.18
CA LEU A 163 -4.46 -14.73 6.37
C LEU A 163 -4.01 -16.11 6.85
N ALA A 164 -4.90 -17.10 6.84
CA ALA A 164 -4.58 -18.48 7.22
C ALA A 164 -3.66 -19.18 6.22
N ALA A 165 -3.69 -18.77 4.94
CA ALA A 165 -2.84 -19.31 3.89
C ALA A 165 -1.45 -18.64 3.79
N LEU A 166 -1.23 -17.51 4.47
CA LEU A 166 0.06 -16.82 4.44
C LEU A 166 1.18 -17.70 4.97
N ARG A 167 2.31 -17.68 4.28
CA ARG A 167 3.54 -18.38 4.64
C ARG A 167 4.71 -17.48 4.29
N VAL A 168 5.32 -16.88 5.30
CA VAL A 168 6.49 -16.04 5.09
C VAL A 168 7.68 -16.94 4.75
N GLU A 169 8.08 -16.95 3.47
CA GLU A 169 9.29 -17.61 3.00
C GLU A 169 10.53 -16.74 3.26
N ALA A 170 11.72 -17.35 3.19
CA ALA A 170 12.99 -16.68 3.49
C ALA A 170 13.20 -15.44 2.61
N GLU A 171 12.85 -15.52 1.33
CA GLU A 171 12.93 -14.45 0.34
C GLU A 171 12.05 -13.26 0.75
N GLY A 172 10.79 -13.52 1.11
CA GLY A 172 9.87 -12.49 1.58
C GLY A 172 10.32 -11.85 2.89
N ALA A 173 10.82 -12.66 3.83
CA ALA A 173 11.38 -12.20 5.10
C ALA A 173 12.61 -11.31 4.91
N GLN A 174 13.53 -11.69 4.00
CA GLN A 174 14.74 -10.93 3.70
C GLN A 174 14.40 -9.56 3.11
N VAL A 175 13.47 -9.51 2.15
CA VAL A 175 12.98 -8.26 1.56
C VAL A 175 12.33 -7.38 2.62
N GLY A 176 11.46 -7.95 3.46
CA GLY A 176 10.80 -7.25 4.56
C GLY A 176 11.81 -6.69 5.56
N ARG A 177 12.85 -7.45 5.90
CA ARG A 177 13.93 -6.99 6.78
C ARG A 177 14.73 -5.86 6.14
N GLY A 178 15.09 -5.96 4.86
CA GLY A 178 15.80 -4.90 4.14
C GLY A 178 15.01 -3.59 4.08
N LEU A 179 13.68 -3.67 3.98
CA LEU A 179 12.80 -2.51 4.06
C LEU A 179 12.80 -1.86 5.45
N LEU A 180 12.77 -2.67 6.51
CA LEU A 180 12.70 -2.21 7.90
C LEU A 180 14.05 -1.74 8.44
N TYR A 181 15.15 -2.26 7.90
CA TYR A 181 16.54 -2.01 8.31
C TYR A 181 17.40 -1.60 7.10
N PRO A 182 17.15 -0.43 6.48
CA PRO A 182 17.89 0.02 5.33
C PRO A 182 19.32 0.43 5.71
N GLU A 183 20.32 -0.16 5.04
CA GLU A 183 21.74 0.07 5.31
C GLU A 183 22.30 1.28 4.52
N ASN A 184 21.93 1.39 3.23
CA ASN A 184 22.48 2.36 2.28
C ASN A 184 21.49 3.48 1.92
N THR A 185 21.01 4.22 2.92
CA THR A 185 20.02 5.30 2.71
C THR A 185 20.42 6.61 3.39
N ALA A 186 19.83 7.71 2.92
CA ALA A 186 20.05 9.03 3.48
C ALA A 186 19.79 9.06 5.01
N PHE A 187 20.57 9.85 5.75
CA PHE A 187 20.53 9.89 7.21
C PHE A 187 19.12 10.18 7.77
N TRP A 188 18.39 11.11 7.18
CA TRP A 188 17.02 11.45 7.62
C TRP A 188 16.06 10.26 7.51
N TYR A 189 16.22 9.42 6.49
CA TYR A 189 15.40 8.23 6.31
C TYR A 189 15.69 7.21 7.43
N ARG A 190 16.98 6.95 7.69
CA ARG A 190 17.42 6.09 8.80
C ARG A 190 16.91 6.57 10.16
N ALA A 191 16.84 7.88 10.37
CA ALA A 191 16.30 8.47 11.60
C ALA A 191 14.79 8.22 11.79
N MET A 192 14.01 8.16 10.70
CA MET A 192 12.57 7.88 10.76
C MET A 192 12.26 6.39 10.95
N MET A 193 13.15 5.50 10.50
CA MET A 193 12.90 4.05 10.47
C MET A 193 12.56 3.38 11.80
N PRO A 194 13.15 3.73 12.97
CA PRO A 194 12.73 3.16 14.25
C PRO A 194 11.24 3.37 14.54
N SER A 195 10.71 4.57 14.25
CA SER A 195 9.29 4.87 14.43
C SER A 195 8.42 4.13 13.42
N ALA A 196 8.84 4.08 12.15
CA ALA A 196 8.14 3.32 11.11
C ALA A 196 8.09 1.82 11.44
N ARG A 197 9.19 1.23 11.92
CA ARG A 197 9.25 -0.16 12.41
C ARG A 197 8.32 -0.39 13.59
N PHE A 198 8.30 0.52 14.56
CA PHE A 198 7.44 0.43 15.73
C PHE A 198 5.95 0.44 15.36
N LEU A 199 5.54 1.36 14.49
CA LEU A 199 4.16 1.44 13.99
C LEU A 199 3.81 0.21 13.16
N THR A 200 4.70 -0.20 12.26
CA THR A 200 4.52 -1.40 11.43
C THR A 200 4.31 -2.63 12.31
N ALA A 201 5.19 -2.86 13.30
CA ALA A 201 5.06 -3.97 14.22
C ALA A 201 3.73 -3.91 14.99
N GLY A 202 3.36 -2.75 15.56
CA GLY A 202 2.13 -2.60 16.33
C GLY A 202 0.84 -2.79 15.52
N LEU A 203 0.86 -2.49 14.23
CA LEU A 203 -0.29 -2.69 13.33
C LEU A 203 -0.37 -4.08 12.70
N LEU A 204 0.70 -4.87 12.75
CA LEU A 204 0.79 -6.18 12.12
C LEU A 204 0.17 -7.28 13.00
N PRO A 205 -0.51 -8.29 12.43
CA PRO A 205 -0.95 -9.48 13.15
C PRO A 205 0.22 -10.15 13.90
N GLY A 206 -0.08 -10.72 15.08
CA GLY A 206 0.94 -11.26 15.99
C GLY A 206 1.81 -12.37 15.39
N GLN A 207 1.24 -13.22 14.52
CA GLN A 207 1.99 -14.29 13.85
C GLN A 207 3.00 -13.71 12.86
N LEU A 208 2.56 -12.86 11.92
CA LEU A 208 3.44 -12.23 10.94
C LEU A 208 4.53 -11.39 11.59
N ARG A 209 4.23 -10.78 12.74
CA ARG A 209 5.23 -10.05 13.52
C ARG A 209 6.40 -10.96 13.94
N LYS A 210 6.12 -12.19 14.37
CA LYS A 210 7.14 -13.20 14.68
C LYS A 210 7.87 -13.65 13.41
N ASP A 211 7.13 -13.90 12.34
CA ASP A 211 7.69 -14.39 11.07
C ASP A 211 8.68 -13.39 10.44
N PHE A 212 8.45 -12.08 10.60
CA PHE A 212 9.40 -11.02 10.20
C PHE A 212 10.44 -10.66 11.27
N GLY A 213 10.51 -11.40 12.38
CA GLY A 213 11.50 -11.18 13.45
C GLY A 213 11.33 -9.88 14.21
N LEU A 214 10.10 -9.34 14.30
CA LEU A 214 9.79 -8.10 15.00
C LEU A 214 9.45 -8.41 16.47
N ALA A 215 10.45 -8.33 17.35
CA ALA A 215 10.23 -8.55 18.77
C ALA A 215 9.14 -7.62 19.34
N TRP A 216 8.21 -8.18 20.10
CA TRP A 216 7.10 -7.43 20.69
C TRP A 216 6.84 -7.92 22.11
N SER A 217 6.67 -6.97 23.02
CA SER A 217 6.44 -7.23 24.44
C SER A 217 5.28 -6.37 24.92
N ASP A 218 4.77 -6.66 26.12
CA ASP A 218 3.67 -5.89 26.70
C ASP A 218 4.01 -4.40 26.87
N ARG A 219 5.30 -4.07 27.05
CA ARG A 219 5.76 -2.68 27.09
C ARG A 219 5.63 -2.01 25.72
N HIS A 220 5.92 -2.73 24.62
CA HIS A 220 5.69 -2.23 23.27
C HIS A 220 4.21 -2.01 23.01
N GLU A 221 3.36 -2.97 23.41
CA GLU A 221 1.91 -2.90 23.28
C GLU A 221 1.32 -1.68 24.01
N ARG A 222 1.69 -1.46 25.29
CA ARG A 222 1.25 -0.29 26.04
C ARG A 222 1.69 1.02 25.41
N ARG A 223 2.94 1.10 24.94
CA ARG A 223 3.46 2.29 24.25
C ARG A 223 2.72 2.54 22.94
N PHE A 224 2.44 1.49 22.18
CA PHE A 224 1.76 1.59 20.89
C PHE A 224 0.33 2.09 21.08
N ASN A 225 -0.40 1.53 22.04
CA ASN A 225 -1.75 1.97 22.37
C ASN A 225 -1.77 3.44 22.86
N LEU A 226 -0.79 3.86 23.65
CA LEU A 226 -0.63 5.27 24.01
C LEU A 226 -0.34 6.15 22.78
N THR A 227 0.58 5.75 21.90
CA THR A 227 0.88 6.48 20.67
C THR A 227 -0.36 6.62 19.79
N MET A 228 -1.14 5.56 19.61
CA MET A 228 -2.38 5.61 18.83
C MET A 228 -3.42 6.54 19.47
N ARG A 229 -3.58 6.52 20.80
CA ARG A 229 -4.47 7.45 21.51
C ARG A 229 -4.06 8.91 21.34
N VAL A 230 -2.76 9.20 21.45
CA VAL A 230 -2.23 10.55 21.22
C VAL A 230 -2.48 10.99 19.78
N LEU A 231 -2.21 10.13 18.80
CA LEU A 231 -2.47 10.41 17.40
C LEU A 231 -3.97 10.61 17.11
N ALA A 232 -4.86 9.81 17.69
CA ALA A 232 -6.31 9.95 17.55
C ALA A 232 -6.82 11.31 18.05
N VAL A 233 -6.18 11.90 19.06
CA VAL A 233 -6.55 13.23 19.58
C VAL A 233 -5.87 14.37 18.81
N ALA A 234 -4.61 14.19 18.42
CA ALA A 234 -3.81 15.26 17.82
C ALA A 234 -3.98 15.37 16.31
N TYR A 235 -4.04 14.24 15.60
CA TYR A 235 -4.06 14.21 14.13
C TYR A 235 -5.30 14.86 13.52
N PRO A 236 -6.54 14.58 13.98
CA PRO A 236 -7.74 15.23 13.43
C PRO A 236 -7.77 16.76 13.58
N LYS A 237 -6.98 17.31 14.52
CA LYS A 237 -6.85 18.75 14.75
C LYS A 237 -5.90 19.45 13.77
N LEU A 238 -5.14 18.68 12.98
CA LEU A 238 -4.25 19.25 11.97
C LEU A 238 -5.06 19.86 10.82
N PRO A 239 -4.60 20.97 10.22
CA PRO A 239 -5.23 21.56 9.05
C PRO A 239 -5.39 20.54 7.91
N ARG A 240 -6.52 20.59 7.20
CA ARG A 240 -6.82 19.68 6.07
C ARG A 240 -5.70 19.64 5.03
N GLY A 241 -5.08 20.78 4.72
CA GLY A 241 -3.95 20.85 3.79
C GLY A 241 -2.74 20.03 4.26
N THR A 242 -2.42 20.02 5.55
CA THR A 242 -1.36 19.18 6.12
C THR A 242 -1.73 17.70 6.09
N ARG A 243 -2.99 17.39 6.42
CA ARG A 243 -3.48 16.01 6.40
C ARG A 243 -3.49 15.43 4.98
N HIS A 244 -3.79 16.24 3.96
CA HIS A 244 -3.92 15.80 2.56
C HIS A 244 -2.68 16.05 1.70
N TRP A 245 -1.64 16.67 2.26
CA TRP A 245 -0.45 17.13 1.52
C TRP A 245 0.18 16.04 0.65
N PHE A 246 0.25 14.79 1.14
CA PHE A 246 0.95 13.73 0.41
C PHE A 246 0.18 13.30 -0.86
N LYS A 247 -1.15 13.31 -0.83
CA LYS A 247 -1.99 13.11 -2.01
C LYS A 247 -1.75 14.23 -3.03
N ASP A 248 -1.78 15.49 -2.58
CA ASP A 248 -1.56 16.65 -3.44
C ASP A 248 -0.15 16.64 -4.06
N TYR A 249 0.86 16.24 -3.29
CA TYR A 249 2.24 16.05 -3.76
C TYR A 249 2.32 14.98 -4.87
N CYS A 250 1.74 13.80 -4.64
CA CYS A 250 1.75 12.70 -5.61
C CYS A 250 1.05 13.06 -6.93
N LEU A 251 -0.14 13.69 -6.85
CA LEU A 251 -0.90 14.08 -8.04
C LEU A 251 -0.21 15.24 -8.79
N GLY A 252 0.31 16.23 -8.06
CA GLY A 252 1.03 17.35 -8.68
C GLY A 252 2.34 16.94 -9.34
N GLU A 253 3.01 15.89 -8.87
CA GLU A 253 4.19 15.35 -9.55
C GLU A 253 3.82 14.54 -10.79
N LEU A 254 2.74 13.76 -10.74
CA LEU A 254 2.22 13.05 -11.90
C LEU A 254 1.81 14.01 -13.03
N ASP A 255 1.17 15.12 -12.66
CA ASP A 255 0.79 16.20 -13.59
C ASP A 255 2.00 16.82 -14.31
N LYS A 256 3.07 17.12 -13.55
CA LYS A 256 4.34 17.61 -14.12
C LYS A 256 4.95 16.62 -15.09
N ASP A 257 4.93 15.33 -14.79
CA ASP A 257 5.48 14.31 -15.68
C ASP A 257 4.68 14.23 -16.99
N LEU A 258 3.34 14.29 -16.91
CA LEU A 258 2.46 14.25 -18.08
C LEU A 258 2.70 15.45 -19.01
N HIS A 259 2.68 16.66 -18.47
CA HIS A 259 2.86 17.88 -19.25
C HIS A 259 4.32 18.12 -19.69
N GLY A 260 5.30 17.63 -18.92
CA GLY A 260 6.71 17.63 -19.30
C GLY A 260 6.99 16.72 -20.51
N ASN A 261 6.38 15.53 -20.53
CA ASN A 261 6.51 14.59 -21.65
C ASN A 261 5.78 15.07 -22.92
N GLY A 262 4.60 15.69 -22.77
CA GLY A 262 3.86 16.26 -23.90
C GLY A 262 4.63 17.35 -24.66
N ARG A 263 5.36 18.22 -23.93
CA ARG A 263 6.23 19.25 -24.54
C ARG A 263 7.44 18.68 -25.26
N LEU A 264 7.98 17.55 -24.81
CA LEU A 264 9.11 16.87 -25.47
C LEU A 264 8.67 16.17 -26.75
N GLN A 265 7.49 15.53 -26.76
CA GLN A 265 6.93 14.89 -27.95
C GLN A 265 6.53 15.91 -29.04
N GLN A 266 5.93 17.05 -28.69
CA GLN A 266 5.64 18.12 -29.66
C GLN A 266 6.92 18.69 -30.32
N ARG A 267 8.00 18.84 -29.55
CA ARG A 267 9.29 19.32 -30.10
C ARG A 267 9.98 18.35 -31.04
N GLN A 268 9.76 17.04 -30.88
CA GLN A 268 10.28 16.02 -31.80
C GLN A 268 9.40 15.87 -33.04
N GLY A 269 8.08 16.04 -32.92
CA GLY A 269 7.14 16.01 -34.04
C GLY A 269 7.22 17.22 -34.99
N SER A 270 7.64 18.40 -34.51
CA SER A 270 7.86 19.58 -35.38
C SER A 270 9.23 19.61 -36.07
N ARG A 271 10.07 18.57 -35.90
CA ARG A 271 11.38 18.42 -36.57
C ARG A 271 11.41 17.27 -37.59
N ALA A 272 10.26 16.63 -37.83
CA ALA A 272 10.08 15.57 -38.82
C ALA A 272 9.38 16.12 -40.07
#